data_AF-A0A973IZ49-F1
#
_entry.id   AF-A0A973IZ49-F1
#
_cell.length_a   1.000
_cell.length_b   1.000
_cell.length_c   1.000
_cell.angle_alpha   90.00
_cell.angle_beta   90.00
_cell.angle_gamma   90.00
#
_symmetry.space_group_name_H-M   'P 1'
#
loop_
_entity.id
_entity.type
_entity.pdbx_description
1 polymer ?
#
loop_
_entity_poly.entity_id
_entity_poly.type
_entity_poly.pdbx_seq_one_letter_code
_entity_poly.pdbx_strand_id
1 'polypeptide(L)'
;MAKLKEMSRESGFLGGFFKEKEGSRRDYVVDLREDKLRLYCLRVDDFLLIVGSGGVKTTRTYQEDPHLLASVEDLQMVHDLFMRMYLSGKIRVDSNTGTLRGTLKFL
;
A
#
# COMPACT_ATOMS: atom_id res chain seq x y z
N MET A 1 -20.79 -3.81 4.29
CA MET A 1 -20.23 -3.43 2.97
C MET A 1 -18.78 -3.89 2.93
N ALA A 2 -18.24 -4.31 1.77
CA ALA A 2 -16.81 -4.67 1.69
C ALA A 2 -15.94 -3.42 1.93
N LYS A 3 -14.92 -3.50 2.79
CA LYS A 3 -14.11 -2.36 3.28
C LYS A 3 -13.59 -1.45 2.15
N LEU A 4 -13.14 -2.04 1.05
CA LEU A 4 -12.64 -1.27 -0.11
C LEU A 4 -13.72 -0.36 -0.73
N LYS A 5 -14.99 -0.80 -0.71
CA LYS A 5 -16.12 -0.05 -1.24
C LYS A 5 -16.49 1.14 -0.35
N GLU A 6 -16.33 1.00 0.96
CA GLU A 6 -16.49 2.09 1.93
C GLU A 6 -15.37 3.13 1.76
N MET A 7 -14.11 2.68 1.78
CA MET A 7 -12.95 3.56 1.58
C MET A 7 -13.03 4.37 0.28
N SER A 8 -13.39 3.72 -0.83
CA SER A 8 -13.45 4.38 -2.14
C SER A 8 -14.61 5.36 -2.32
N ARG A 9 -15.66 5.29 -1.49
CA ARG A 9 -16.89 6.07 -1.70
C ARG A 9 -17.15 7.11 -0.62
N GLU A 10 -16.73 6.84 0.61
CA GLU A 10 -17.23 7.56 1.77
C GLU A 10 -16.10 8.12 2.63
N SER A 11 -15.11 7.28 2.98
CA SER A 11 -14.17 7.62 4.05
C SER A 11 -12.74 7.94 3.60
N GLY A 12 -12.37 7.61 2.35
CA GLY A 12 -10.97 7.54 1.95
C GLY A 12 -10.23 6.39 2.65
N PHE A 13 -8.90 6.41 2.56
CA PHE A 13 -8.01 5.35 3.03
C PHE A 13 -7.50 5.60 4.46
N LEU A 14 -8.43 5.82 5.38
CA LEU A 14 -8.10 6.05 6.80
C LEU A 14 -7.25 4.91 7.37
N GLY A 15 -6.27 5.24 8.21
CA GLY A 15 -5.35 4.26 8.80
C GLY A 15 -6.07 3.10 9.54
N GLY A 16 -7.25 3.36 10.12
CA GLY A 16 -8.04 2.36 10.85
C GLY A 16 -8.53 1.17 10.01
N PHE A 17 -8.54 1.28 8.68
CA PHE A 17 -8.89 0.15 7.80
C PHE A 17 -7.76 -0.87 7.63
N PHE A 18 -6.53 -0.47 7.96
CA PHE A 18 -5.33 -1.25 7.68
C PHE A 18 -4.66 -1.72 8.96
N LYS A 19 -3.93 -2.83 8.87
CA LYS A 19 -2.95 -3.15 9.91
C LYS A 19 -1.59 -2.64 9.50
N GLU A 20 -1.08 -1.70 10.30
CA GLU A 20 0.29 -1.20 10.18
C GLU A 20 1.29 -2.22 10.76
N LYS A 21 2.52 -2.23 10.22
CA LYS A 21 3.68 -2.94 10.78
C LYS A 21 3.52 -4.46 10.87
N GLU A 22 3.21 -5.13 9.76
CA GLU A 22 3.41 -6.59 9.65
C GLU A 22 4.89 -6.98 9.46
N GLY A 23 5.76 -6.01 9.14
CA GLY A 23 7.21 -6.18 8.90
C GLY A 23 8.09 -5.40 9.89
N SER A 24 9.38 -5.29 9.58
CA SER A 24 10.32 -4.53 10.41
C SER A 24 9.91 -3.05 10.43
N ARG A 25 10.45 -2.27 11.39
CA ARG A 25 10.06 -0.88 11.73
C ARG A 25 10.07 0.14 10.56
N ARG A 26 10.40 -0.26 9.33
CA ARG A 26 10.58 0.57 8.12
C ARG A 26 9.69 0.18 6.93
N ASP A 27 8.88 -0.87 7.03
CA ASP A 27 8.08 -1.32 5.89
C ASP A 27 6.81 -0.47 5.83
N TYR A 28 6.79 0.56 4.98
CA TYR A 28 5.61 1.43 4.71
C TYR A 28 4.42 0.67 4.08
N VAL A 29 4.51 -0.66 4.04
CA VAL A 29 3.50 -1.59 3.57
C VAL A 29 2.52 -1.84 4.69
N VAL A 30 1.25 -1.66 4.37
CA VAL A 30 0.11 -2.00 5.21
C VAL A 30 -0.62 -3.18 4.60
N ASP A 31 -1.41 -3.90 5.41
CA ASP A 31 -2.32 -4.90 4.86
C ASP A 31 -3.80 -4.51 5.03
N LEU A 32 -4.59 -4.85 4.02
CA LEU A 32 -6.04 -4.87 4.07
C LEU A 32 -6.48 -6.33 4.24
N ARG A 33 -7.33 -6.56 5.25
CA ARG A 33 -7.73 -7.90 5.71
C ARG A 33 -9.19 -8.18 5.47
N GLU A 34 -9.44 -9.35 4.89
CA GLU A 34 -10.74 -10.02 4.87
C GLU A 34 -10.51 -11.49 5.24
N ASP A 35 -10.84 -11.87 6.47
CA ASP A 35 -10.51 -13.19 7.04
C ASP A 35 -9.01 -13.56 6.87
N LYS A 36 -8.71 -14.64 6.13
CA LYS A 36 -7.34 -15.09 5.81
C LYS A 36 -6.73 -14.38 4.61
N LEU A 37 -7.52 -13.65 3.82
CA LEU A 37 -7.02 -12.88 2.69
C LEU A 37 -6.23 -11.67 3.20
N ARG A 38 -5.06 -11.47 2.61
CA ARG A 38 -4.20 -10.29 2.80
C ARG A 38 -3.99 -9.65 1.46
N LEU A 39 -4.33 -8.37 1.36
CA LEU A 39 -3.95 -7.51 0.25
C LEU A 39 -2.94 -6.51 0.77
N TYR A 40 -1.71 -6.54 0.26
CA TYR A 40 -0.67 -5.61 0.67
C TYR A 40 -0.76 -4.31 -0.12
N CYS A 41 -0.60 -3.19 0.56
CA CYS A 41 -0.73 -1.87 -0.03
C CYS A 41 0.36 -0.93 0.51
N LEU A 42 0.67 0.12 -0.23
CA LEU A 42 1.35 1.30 0.30
C LEU A 42 0.30 2.37 0.57
N ARG A 43 0.19 2.80 1.83
CA ARG A 43 -0.66 3.92 2.20
C ARG A 43 0.20 5.18 2.26
N VAL A 44 0.03 6.08 1.30
CA VAL A 44 0.77 7.35 1.26
C VAL A 44 0.12 8.36 2.20
N ASP A 45 -1.20 8.48 2.12
CA ASP A 45 -2.04 9.31 2.99
C ASP A 45 -3.49 8.79 3.01
N ASP A 46 -4.45 9.60 3.47
CA ASP A 46 -5.87 9.26 3.49
C ASP A 46 -6.54 9.29 2.09
N PHE A 47 -5.85 9.76 1.05
CA PHE A 47 -6.37 9.95 -0.30
C PHE A 47 -5.71 9.08 -1.36
N LEU A 48 -4.48 8.63 -1.13
CA LEU A 48 -3.68 7.83 -2.06
C LEU A 48 -3.26 6.49 -1.44
N LEU A 49 -3.80 5.44 -2.04
CA LEU A 49 -3.45 4.05 -1.77
C LEU A 49 -2.90 3.41 -3.04
N ILE A 50 -1.71 2.81 -2.96
CA ILE A 50 -1.16 1.96 -4.02
C ILE A 50 -1.44 0.52 -3.62
N VAL A 51 -2.29 -0.15 -4.41
CA VAL A 51 -2.68 -1.53 -4.17
C VAL A 51 -1.68 -2.46 -4.84
N GLY A 52 -1.07 -3.34 -4.07
CA GLY A 52 -0.19 -4.40 -4.56
C GLY A 52 -0.90 -5.74 -4.66
N SER A 53 -0.09 -6.79 -4.70
CA SER A 53 -0.56 -8.17 -4.70
C SER A 53 -0.90 -8.64 -3.28
N GLY A 54 -1.41 -9.86 -3.20
CA GLY A 54 -1.87 -10.46 -1.96
C GLY A 54 -2.11 -11.95 -2.10
N GLY A 55 -2.67 -12.54 -1.05
CA GLY A 55 -2.97 -13.96 -1.03
C GLY A 55 -3.60 -14.41 0.27
N VAL A 56 -3.91 -15.70 0.32
CA VAL A 56 -4.42 -16.34 1.54
C VAL A 56 -3.23 -16.60 2.45
N LYS A 57 -3.18 -15.93 3.60
CA LYS A 57 -2.13 -16.12 4.60
C LYS A 57 -2.40 -17.38 5.40
N THR A 58 -1.55 -18.39 5.21
CA THR A 58 -1.60 -19.67 5.93
C THR A 58 -0.53 -19.79 7.02
N THR A 59 0.48 -18.92 6.98
CA THR A 59 1.64 -18.87 7.88
C THR A 59 1.50 -17.80 8.95
N ARG A 60 2.39 -17.79 9.95
CA ARG A 60 2.36 -16.81 11.04
C ARG A 60 2.81 -15.44 10.54
N THR A 61 3.86 -15.41 9.72
CA THR A 61 4.41 -14.18 9.14
C THR A 61 4.48 -14.29 7.62
N TYR A 62 4.44 -13.15 6.93
CA TYR A 62 4.44 -13.16 5.46
C TYR A 62 5.78 -13.64 4.90
N GLN A 63 6.88 -13.49 5.65
CA GLN A 63 8.23 -13.93 5.27
C GLN A 63 8.33 -15.46 5.16
N GLU A 64 7.44 -16.19 5.83
CA GLU A 64 7.38 -17.65 5.76
C GLU A 64 6.68 -18.15 4.48
N ASP A 65 5.99 -17.26 3.75
CA ASP A 65 5.32 -17.57 2.49
C ASP A 65 6.04 -16.85 1.33
N PRO A 66 6.71 -17.57 0.41
CA PRO A 66 7.45 -16.97 -0.69
C PRO A 66 6.61 -16.05 -1.59
N HIS A 67 5.32 -16.34 -1.76
CA HIS A 67 4.43 -15.52 -2.59
C HIS A 67 4.08 -14.21 -1.89
N LEU A 68 3.78 -14.27 -0.59
CA LEU A 68 3.49 -13.06 0.18
C LEU A 68 4.75 -12.22 0.38
N LEU A 69 5.91 -12.85 0.58
CA LEU A 69 7.20 -12.18 0.67
C LEU A 69 7.51 -11.41 -0.62
N ALA A 70 7.46 -12.07 -1.78
CA ALA A 70 7.70 -11.40 -3.06
C ALA A 70 6.73 -10.22 -3.29
N SER A 71 5.46 -10.39 -2.92
CA SER A 71 4.45 -9.32 -3.04
C SER A 71 4.80 -8.10 -2.18
N VAL A 72 5.36 -8.31 -0.99
CA VAL A 72 5.80 -7.23 -0.09
C VAL A 72 7.08 -6.58 -0.61
N GLU A 73 8.03 -7.36 -1.12
CA GLU A 73 9.29 -6.86 -1.70
C GLU A 73 9.04 -5.99 -2.95
N ASP A 74 8.12 -6.39 -3.82
CA ASP A 74 7.70 -5.59 -4.98
C ASP A 74 7.14 -4.24 -4.53
N LEU A 75 6.32 -4.22 -3.47
CA LEU A 75 5.77 -2.97 -2.93
C LEU A 75 6.85 -2.10 -2.28
N GLN A 76 7.83 -2.68 -1.59
CA GLN A 76 8.96 -1.91 -1.05
C GLN A 76 9.76 -1.25 -2.18
N MET A 77 9.99 -1.96 -3.29
CA MET A 77 10.65 -1.38 -4.46
C MET A 77 9.84 -0.22 -5.06
N VAL A 78 8.52 -0.40 -5.21
CA VAL A 78 7.62 0.66 -5.69
C VAL A 78 7.63 1.86 -4.74
N HIS A 79 7.67 1.63 -3.42
CA HIS A 79 7.75 2.69 -2.43
C HIS A 79 9.02 3.55 -2.62
N ASP A 80 10.17 2.90 -2.73
CA ASP A 80 11.46 3.60 -2.89
C ASP A 80 11.49 4.44 -4.18
N LEU A 81 10.97 3.88 -5.27
CA LEU A 81 10.83 4.58 -6.55
C LEU A 81 9.87 5.77 -6.44
N PHE A 82 8.70 5.56 -5.83
CA PHE A 82 7.71 6.60 -5.61
C PHE A 82 8.30 7.74 -4.78
N MET A 83 8.94 7.43 -3.64
CA MET A 83 9.53 8.44 -2.77
C MET A 83 10.64 9.22 -3.47
N ARG A 84 11.49 8.57 -4.27
CA ARG A 84 12.51 9.26 -5.08
C ARG A 84 11.87 10.27 -6.03
N MET A 85 10.77 9.91 -6.68
CA MET A 85 10.07 10.78 -7.63
C MET A 85 9.28 11.89 -6.94
N TYR A 86 8.70 11.61 -5.78
CA TYR A 86 8.01 12.58 -4.94
C TYR A 86 8.98 13.62 -4.39
N LEU A 87 10.09 13.19 -3.78
CA LEU A 87 11.11 14.07 -3.20
C LEU A 87 11.84 14.91 -4.27
N SER A 88 11.99 14.39 -5.49
CA SER A 88 12.54 15.17 -6.62
C SER A 88 11.52 16.10 -7.29
N GLY A 89 10.25 16.07 -6.87
CA GLY A 89 9.18 16.88 -7.45
C GLY A 89 8.72 16.44 -8.85
N LYS A 90 9.20 15.28 -9.34
CA LYS A 90 8.75 14.66 -10.60
C LYS A 90 7.32 14.13 -10.49
N ILE A 91 6.93 13.72 -9.28
CA ILE A 91 5.57 13.39 -8.91
C ILE A 91 5.11 14.35 -7.82
N ARG A 92 3.86 14.76 -7.87
CA ARG A 92 3.21 15.59 -6.86
C ARG A 92 1.87 14.97 -6.48
N VAL A 93 1.59 14.94 -5.18
CA VAL A 93 0.30 14.56 -4.64
C VAL A 93 -0.31 15.80 -4.02
N ASP A 94 -1.51 16.16 -4.46
CA ASP A 94 -2.29 17.22 -3.83
C ASP A 94 -3.02 16.63 -2.62
N SER A 95 -2.65 17.07 -1.41
CA SER A 95 -3.18 16.52 -0.16
C SER A 95 -4.63 16.89 0.13
N ASN A 96 -5.24 17.81 -0.64
CA ASN A 96 -6.63 18.21 -0.47
C ASN A 96 -7.57 17.46 -1.42
N THR A 97 -7.06 17.09 -2.60
CA THR A 97 -7.84 16.47 -3.67
C THR A 97 -7.45 15.02 -3.94
N GLY A 98 -6.33 14.54 -3.39
CA GLY A 98 -5.74 13.25 -3.73
C GLY A 98 -5.16 13.19 -5.15
N THR A 99 -5.08 14.32 -5.86
CA THR A 99 -4.66 14.32 -7.26
C THR A 99 -3.18 14.00 -7.36
N LEU A 100 -2.87 12.86 -7.98
CA LEU A 100 -1.52 12.46 -8.35
C LEU A 100 -1.16 13.02 -9.73
N ARG A 101 -0.09 13.83 -9.81
CA ARG A 101 0.42 14.40 -11.07
C ARG A 101 1.88 14.05 -11.29
N GLY A 102 2.27 13.87 -12.55
CA GLY A 102 3.64 13.56 -12.94
C GLY A 102 3.74 12.32 -13.81
N THR A 103 4.96 11.95 -14.16
CA THR A 103 5.24 10.76 -14.97
C THR A 103 5.40 9.56 -14.05
N LEU A 104 4.58 8.52 -14.19
CA LEU A 104 4.71 7.23 -13.49
C LEU A 104 5.48 6.21 -14.35
N LYS A 105 6.53 6.65 -15.04
CA LYS A 105 7.45 5.77 -15.75
C LYS A 105 8.68 5.58 -14.90
N PHE A 106 8.90 4.34 -14.51
CA PHE A 106 9.99 3.93 -13.62
C PHE A 106 11.21 3.39 -14.41
N LEU A 107 11.26 3.67 -15.72
CA LEU A 107 12.28 3.26 -16.69
C LEU A 107 12.69 4.45 -17.56
#